data_AF-I3WFN2-F1
#
_entry.id   AF-I3WFN2-F1
#
_cell.length_a   1.000
_cell.length_b   1.000
_cell.length_c   1.000
_cell.angle_alpha   90.00
_cell.angle_beta   90.00
_cell.angle_gamma   90.00
#
_symmetry.space_group_name_H-M   'P 1'
#
loop_
_entity.id
_entity.type
_entity.pdbx_description
1 polymer ?
#
loop_
_entity_poly.entity_id
_entity_poly.type
_entity_poly.pdbx_seq_one_letter_code
_entity_poly.pdbx_strand_id
1 'polypeptide(L)'
;MLIVVAIILIVMARVASRRGNRVSVRGTAGGAIVAVVFAIMLTVAALLISNLFKDGIVKPSLPDKSPAQSAQNMQQSVEEAGIYCESGWSELSSQGYPGVTDVEICLKPRIAYVTFDNEFAADMYRAPLRYKIAEMFDEQANSTVSKGDWRLLSGKKWSVFSYRTIIDKLQKQWGGTVEKIG
;
A
#
# COMPACT_ATOMS: atom_id res chain seq x y z
N MET A 1 18.09 5.18 19.63
CA MET A 1 19.25 5.61 18.80
C MET A 1 19.50 7.12 18.88
N LEU A 2 18.54 7.98 18.51
CA LEU A 2 18.71 9.45 18.53
C LEU A 2 19.06 10.06 19.91
N ILE A 3 18.44 9.57 20.98
CA ILE A 3 18.70 10.05 22.36
C ILE A 3 20.17 9.80 22.77
N VAL A 4 20.72 8.65 22.38
CA VAL A 4 22.12 8.29 22.70
C VAL A 4 23.10 9.19 21.95
N VAL A 5 22.82 9.48 20.67
CA VAL A 5 23.63 10.39 19.86
C VAL A 5 23.58 11.83 20.41
N ALA A 6 22.41 12.30 20.86
CA ALA A 6 22.27 13.61 21.48
C ALA A 6 23.08 13.74 22.78
N ILE A 7 23.07 12.71 23.63
CA ILE A 7 23.85 12.70 24.87
C ILE A 7 25.36 12.73 24.56
N ILE A 8 25.83 11.95 23.58
CA ILE A 8 27.24 11.94 23.17
C ILE A 8 27.68 13.32 22.68
N LEU A 9 26.86 13.99 21.87
CA LEU A 9 27.16 15.33 21.35
C LEU A 9 27.22 16.38 22.47
N ILE A 10 26.31 16.31 23.46
CA ILE A 10 26.32 17.22 24.61
C ILE A 10 27.59 17.01 25.46
N VAL A 11 27.99 15.77 25.68
CA VAL A 11 29.20 15.43 26.44
C VAL A 11 30.46 15.91 25.70
N MET A 12 30.56 15.65 24.39
CA MET A 12 31.69 16.11 23.57
C MET A 12 31.78 17.63 23.50
N ALA A 13 30.64 18.33 23.41
CA ALA A 13 30.60 19.79 23.46
C ALA A 13 31.10 20.34 24.81
N ARG A 14 30.70 19.71 25.93
CA ARG A 14 31.17 20.08 27.28
C ARG A 14 32.66 19.79 27.47
N VAL A 15 33.16 18.68 26.94
CA VAL A 15 34.58 18.29 27.04
C VAL A 15 35.46 19.20 26.18
N ALA A 16 35.03 19.55 24.97
CA ALA A 16 35.70 20.52 24.11
C ALA A 16 35.72 21.92 24.76
N SER A 17 34.63 22.33 25.40
CA SER A 17 34.54 23.59 26.14
C SER A 17 35.51 23.66 27.33
N ARG A 18 35.72 22.56 28.06
CA ARG A 18 36.68 22.54 29.19
C ARG A 18 38.15 22.55 28.78
N ARG A 19 38.49 22.03 27.59
CA ARG A 19 39.88 21.99 27.09
C ARG A 19 40.36 23.30 26.45
N GLY A 20 39.43 24.21 26.12
CA GLY A 20 39.72 25.46 25.41
C GLY A 20 39.78 26.71 26.28
N ASN A 21 40.45 26.70 27.45
CA ASN A 21 40.56 27.92 28.28
C ASN A 21 41.62 28.93 27.79
N ARG A 22 41.99 28.95 26.51
CA ARG A 22 42.89 29.97 25.93
C ARG A 22 42.68 30.17 24.42
N VAL A 23 41.48 30.53 23.95
CA VAL A 23 41.36 31.18 22.63
C VAL A 23 40.19 32.18 22.61
N SER A 24 40.56 33.47 22.53
CA SER A 24 39.84 34.62 21.96
C SER A 24 38.29 34.55 21.84
N VAL A 25 37.62 35.33 22.69
CA VAL A 25 36.16 35.48 22.82
C VAL A 25 35.57 36.39 21.74
N ARG A 26 35.82 36.14 20.44
CA ARG A 26 35.21 36.99 19.38
C ARG A 26 34.69 36.29 18.13
N GLY A 27 34.96 34.99 17.94
CA GLY A 27 34.46 34.21 16.80
C GLY A 27 33.46 33.09 17.14
N THR A 28 33.31 32.76 18.43
CA THR A 28 32.59 31.56 18.89
C THR A 28 31.09 31.75 19.12
N ALA A 29 30.61 32.99 19.24
CA ALA A 29 29.18 33.28 19.44
C ALA A 29 28.35 33.05 18.16
N GLY A 30 28.89 33.36 16.98
CA GLY A 30 28.17 33.18 15.71
C GLY A 30 27.98 31.72 15.31
N GLY A 31 29.01 30.88 15.51
CA GLY A 31 28.94 29.46 15.18
C GLY A 31 27.95 28.67 16.04
N ALA A 32 27.81 29.05 17.32
CA ALA A 32 26.83 28.43 18.22
C ALA A 32 25.39 28.73 17.78
N ILE A 33 25.11 29.97 17.36
CA ILE A 33 23.78 30.36 16.88
C ILE A 33 23.43 29.61 15.59
N VAL A 34 24.36 29.52 14.64
CA VAL A 34 24.14 28.79 13.38
C VAL A 34 23.89 27.29 13.64
N ALA A 35 24.63 26.67 14.56
CA ALA A 35 24.42 25.27 14.91
C ALA A 35 23.04 25.03 15.56
N VAL A 36 22.59 25.95 16.43
CA VAL A 36 21.26 25.88 17.05
C VAL A 36 20.15 26.02 16.00
N VAL A 37 20.27 26.99 15.09
CA VAL A 37 19.29 27.19 14.00
C VAL A 37 19.22 25.97 13.09
N PHE A 38 20.37 25.38 12.74
CA PHE A 38 20.42 24.18 11.90
C PHE A 38 19.81 22.96 12.62
N ALA A 39 20.06 22.81 13.92
CA ALA A 39 19.44 21.76 14.73
C ALA A 39 17.92 21.92 14.80
N ILE A 40 17.41 23.15 14.96
CA ILE A 40 15.97 23.42 14.95
C ILE A 40 15.37 23.08 13.59
N MET A 41 16.00 23.51 12.49
CA MET A 41 15.55 23.21 11.12
C MET A 41 15.47 21.69 10.86
N LEU A 42 16.50 20.93 11.25
CA LEU A 42 16.48 19.47 11.10
C LEU A 42 15.41 18.81 11.97
N THR A 43 15.16 19.34 13.17
CA THR A 43 14.12 18.81 14.07
C THR A 43 12.73 19.07 13.50
N VAL A 44 12.47 20.27 12.98
CA VAL A 44 11.21 20.61 12.32
C VAL A 44 11.00 19.76 11.07
N ALA A 45 12.02 19.59 10.23
CA ALA A 45 11.96 18.72 9.06
C ALA A 45 11.65 17.26 9.44
N ALA A 46 12.30 16.72 10.48
CA ALA A 46 12.03 15.38 10.97
C ALA A 46 10.60 15.22 11.52
N LEU A 47 10.08 16.21 12.24
CA LEU A 47 8.70 16.22 12.74
C LEU A 47 7.70 16.27 11.59
N LEU A 48 7.94 17.12 10.58
CA LEU A 48 7.10 17.22 9.39
C LEU A 48 7.09 15.89 8.61
N ILE A 49 8.24 15.28 8.39
CA ILE A 49 8.35 13.97 7.73
C ILE A 49 7.60 12.89 8.53
N SER A 50 7.72 12.89 9.85
CA SER A 50 7.03 11.91 10.71
C SER A 50 5.51 12.08 10.71
N ASN A 51 5.02 13.32 10.57
CA ASN A 51 3.59 13.60 10.51
C ASN A 51 2.99 13.40 9.10
N LEU A 52 3.75 13.70 8.05
CA LEU A 52 3.34 13.53 6.66
C LEU A 52 3.42 12.07 6.19
N PHE A 53 4.41 11.31 6.68
CA PHE A 53 4.63 9.91 6.30
C PHE A 53 4.47 9.00 7.53
N LYS A 54 3.23 8.90 8.01
CA LYS A 54 2.86 8.10 9.19
C LYS A 54 3.23 6.62 9.08
N ASP A 55 3.30 6.11 7.85
CA ASP A 55 3.68 4.73 7.53
C ASP A 55 5.18 4.56 7.21
N GLY A 56 5.99 5.59 7.43
CA GLY A 56 7.39 5.65 7.03
C GLY A 56 7.57 6.01 5.54
N ILE A 57 8.75 6.52 5.19
CA ILE A 57 9.12 6.82 3.79
C ILE A 57 9.23 5.51 2.97
N VAL A 58 9.56 4.40 3.64
CA VAL A 58 9.64 3.07 3.04
C VAL A 58 8.45 2.26 3.51
N LYS A 59 7.40 2.19 2.68
CA LYS A 59 6.32 1.24 2.91
C LYS A 59 6.91 -0.17 2.85
N PRO A 60 6.76 -1.02 3.89
CA PRO A 60 7.18 -2.40 3.79
C PRO A 60 6.48 -3.01 2.58
N SER A 61 7.26 -3.69 1.72
CA SER A 61 6.69 -4.53 0.68
C SER A 61 5.77 -5.53 1.37
N LEU A 62 4.45 -5.37 1.24
CA LEU A 62 3.55 -6.44 1.65
C LEU A 62 3.97 -7.70 0.90
N PRO A 63 3.98 -8.88 1.55
CA PRO A 63 4.20 -10.11 0.83
C PRO A 63 3.15 -10.20 -0.27
N ASP A 64 3.58 -10.21 -1.52
CA ASP A 64 2.72 -10.40 -2.68
C ASP A 64 2.93 -11.85 -3.13
N LYS A 65 2.06 -12.73 -2.63
CA LYS A 65 2.08 -14.18 -2.91
C LYS A 65 0.95 -14.58 -3.86
N SER A 66 0.32 -13.61 -4.51
CA SER A 66 -0.72 -13.89 -5.48
C SER A 66 -0.15 -14.67 -6.67
N PRO A 67 -0.80 -15.76 -7.11
CA PRO A 67 -0.35 -16.53 -8.26
C PRO A 67 -0.84 -15.90 -9.58
N ALA A 68 -0.65 -14.58 -9.72
CA ALA A 68 -1.15 -13.75 -10.82
C ALA A 68 -0.48 -14.01 -12.18
N GLN A 69 0.31 -15.08 -12.33
CA GLN A 69 0.96 -15.44 -13.59
C GLN A 69 0.00 -16.08 -14.60
N SER A 70 -1.12 -16.64 -14.13
CA SER A 70 -2.16 -17.19 -15.00
C SER A 70 -3.53 -17.18 -14.32
N ALA A 71 -4.59 -17.13 -15.12
CA ALA A 71 -5.96 -17.29 -14.64
C ALA A 71 -6.15 -18.61 -13.87
N GLN A 72 -5.63 -19.72 -14.38
CA GLN A 72 -5.82 -21.04 -13.76
C GLN A 72 -5.20 -21.12 -12.36
N ASN A 73 -4.01 -20.56 -12.17
CA ASN A 73 -3.37 -20.58 -10.86
C ASN A 73 -4.13 -19.69 -9.85
N MET A 74 -4.68 -18.56 -10.32
CA MET A 74 -5.56 -17.70 -9.51
C MET A 74 -6.82 -18.47 -9.09
N GLN A 75 -7.51 -19.12 -10.03
CA GLN A 75 -8.72 -19.91 -9.73
C GLN A 75 -8.44 -21.01 -8.72
N GLN A 76 -7.39 -21.81 -8.94
CA GLN A 76 -6.98 -22.86 -8.01
C GLN A 76 -6.69 -22.31 -6.61
N SER A 77 -5.98 -21.18 -6.53
CA SER A 77 -5.61 -20.59 -5.25
C SER A 77 -6.81 -19.99 -4.50
N VAL A 78 -7.82 -19.50 -5.22
CA VAL A 78 -9.13 -19.11 -4.66
C VAL A 78 -9.85 -20.34 -4.08
N GLU A 79 -9.83 -21.47 -4.78
CA GLU A 79 -10.41 -22.73 -4.29
C GLU A 79 -9.68 -23.28 -3.06
N GLU A 80 -8.35 -23.16 -2.99
CA GLU A 80 -7.54 -23.50 -1.82
C GLU A 80 -7.91 -22.66 -0.58
N ALA A 81 -8.38 -21.43 -0.78
CA ALA A 81 -8.94 -20.58 0.28
C ALA A 81 -10.35 -21.02 0.73
N GLY A 82 -10.87 -22.12 0.17
CA GLY A 82 -12.21 -22.63 0.39
C GLY A 82 -13.29 -21.70 -0.19
N ILE A 83 -13.02 -21.11 -1.35
CA ILE A 83 -13.96 -20.29 -2.11
C ILE A 83 -14.17 -20.97 -3.45
N TYR A 84 -15.36 -21.54 -3.66
CA TYR A 84 -15.68 -22.28 -4.87
C TYR A 84 -16.59 -21.45 -5.77
N CYS A 85 -16.29 -21.43 -7.06
CA CYS A 85 -17.13 -20.75 -8.03
C CYS A 85 -18.26 -21.66 -8.51
N GLU A 86 -19.46 -21.50 -7.94
CA GLU A 86 -20.64 -22.31 -8.29
C GLU A 86 -21.18 -21.99 -9.70
N SER A 87 -21.01 -20.74 -10.14
CA SER A 87 -21.47 -20.30 -11.46
C SER A 87 -20.54 -20.69 -12.60
N GLY A 88 -19.37 -21.26 -12.30
CA GLY A 88 -18.26 -21.32 -13.24
C GLY A 88 -17.58 -19.96 -13.41
N TRP A 89 -16.30 -20.01 -13.75
CA TRP A 89 -15.51 -18.83 -14.12
C TRP A 89 -15.87 -18.40 -15.54
N SER A 90 -15.92 -17.09 -15.75
CA SER A 90 -16.13 -16.49 -17.06
C SER A 90 -15.08 -15.42 -17.29
N GLU A 91 -14.41 -15.50 -18.43
CA GLU A 91 -13.48 -14.47 -18.86
C GLU A 91 -14.26 -13.25 -19.34
N LEU A 92 -13.93 -12.08 -18.80
CA LEU A 92 -14.44 -10.80 -19.28
C LEU A 92 -13.45 -10.24 -20.31
N SER A 93 -13.99 -9.71 -21.42
CA SER A 93 -13.19 -9.04 -22.42
C SER A 93 -12.36 -7.89 -21.81
N SER A 94 -11.04 -8.00 -21.98
CA SER A 94 -10.03 -6.98 -21.70
C SER A 94 -9.95 -5.90 -22.79
N GLN A 95 -10.78 -6.01 -23.83
CA GLN A 95 -10.82 -5.06 -24.93
C GLN A 95 -11.15 -3.65 -24.41
N GLY A 96 -10.26 -2.69 -24.70
CA GLY A 96 -10.34 -1.32 -24.19
C GLY A 96 -9.43 -1.03 -22.99
N TYR A 97 -8.73 -2.04 -22.46
CA TYR A 97 -7.80 -1.89 -21.34
C TYR A 97 -6.39 -2.42 -21.69
N PRO A 98 -5.59 -1.68 -22.47
CA PRO A 98 -4.19 -2.03 -22.75
C PRO A 98 -3.40 -2.40 -21.49
N GLY A 99 -2.72 -3.55 -21.50
CA GLY A 99 -1.94 -4.03 -20.36
C GLY A 99 -2.73 -4.80 -19.30
N VAL A 100 -4.04 -4.96 -19.46
CA VAL A 100 -4.79 -5.98 -18.71
C VAL A 100 -4.57 -7.34 -19.38
N THR A 101 -4.15 -8.34 -18.62
CA THR A 101 -3.87 -9.67 -19.15
C THR A 101 -5.06 -10.60 -19.01
N ASP A 102 -5.63 -10.70 -17.81
CA ASP A 102 -6.78 -11.56 -17.54
C ASP A 102 -7.81 -10.80 -16.70
N VAL A 103 -9.09 -10.98 -17.03
CA VAL A 103 -10.21 -10.54 -16.20
C VAL A 103 -11.17 -11.70 -16.07
N GLU A 104 -11.36 -12.19 -14.86
CA GLU A 104 -12.10 -13.42 -14.61
C GLU A 104 -13.14 -13.14 -13.53
N ILE A 105 -14.37 -13.51 -13.82
CA ILE A 105 -15.52 -13.24 -12.97
C ILE A 105 -16.25 -14.53 -12.61
N CYS A 106 -16.70 -14.57 -11.36
CA CYS A 106 -17.55 -15.60 -10.81
C CYS A 106 -18.75 -14.95 -10.12
N LEU A 107 -19.95 -15.18 -10.65
CA LEU A 107 -21.19 -14.53 -10.19
C LEU A 107 -21.71 -15.11 -8.87
N LYS A 108 -21.30 -16.33 -8.50
CA LYS A 108 -21.60 -16.95 -7.20
C LYS A 108 -20.33 -17.62 -6.66
N PRO A 109 -19.66 -17.04 -5.63
CA PRO A 109 -20.15 -16.10 -4.63
C PRO A 109 -19.90 -14.59 -4.90
N ARG A 110 -19.72 -14.15 -6.15
CA ARG A 110 -19.35 -12.77 -6.53
C ARG A 110 -17.91 -12.42 -6.18
N ILE A 111 -17.01 -13.02 -6.96
CA ILE A 111 -15.59 -12.70 -6.94
C ILE A 111 -15.16 -12.41 -8.38
N ALA A 112 -14.37 -11.36 -8.56
CA ALA A 112 -13.68 -11.12 -9.81
C ALA A 112 -12.22 -10.79 -9.52
N TYR A 113 -11.32 -11.23 -10.38
CA TYR A 113 -9.93 -10.81 -10.33
C TYR A 113 -9.46 -10.27 -11.69
N VAL A 114 -8.46 -9.40 -11.61
CA VAL A 114 -7.81 -8.75 -12.73
C VAL A 114 -6.32 -8.88 -12.55
N THR A 115 -5.62 -9.24 -13.62
CA THR A 115 -4.15 -9.25 -13.70
C THR A 115 -3.69 -8.24 -14.76
N PHE A 116 -2.52 -7.67 -14.51
CA PHE A 116 -1.94 -6.62 -15.34
C PHE A 116 -0.50 -6.99 -15.72
N ASP A 117 -0.09 -6.58 -16.91
CA ASP A 117 1.28 -6.76 -17.41
C ASP A 117 2.30 -5.95 -16.57
N ASN A 118 1.90 -4.77 -16.13
CA ASN A 118 2.73 -3.81 -15.42
C ASN A 118 1.94 -2.97 -14.38
N GLU A 119 2.66 -2.31 -13.47
CA GLU A 119 2.05 -1.53 -12.38
C GLU A 119 1.31 -0.29 -12.91
N PHE A 120 1.74 0.28 -14.03
CA PHE A 120 1.09 1.44 -14.64
C PHE A 120 -0.30 1.11 -15.17
N ALA A 121 -0.46 -0.01 -15.88
CA ALA A 121 -1.76 -0.51 -16.31
C ALA A 121 -2.67 -0.80 -15.10
N ALA A 122 -2.12 -1.38 -14.04
CA ALA A 122 -2.86 -1.61 -12.81
C ALA A 122 -3.36 -0.30 -12.17
N ASP A 123 -2.51 0.72 -12.07
CA ASP A 123 -2.88 2.02 -11.51
C ASP A 123 -3.92 2.75 -12.36
N MET A 124 -3.80 2.67 -13.69
CA MET A 124 -4.71 3.33 -14.63
C MET A 124 -6.09 2.67 -14.67
N TYR A 125 -6.14 1.33 -14.64
CA TYR A 125 -7.36 0.59 -14.98
C TYR A 125 -8.10 -0.06 -13.80
N ARG A 126 -7.52 -0.14 -12.60
CA ARG A 126 -8.22 -0.65 -11.40
C ARG A 126 -9.55 0.04 -11.15
N ALA A 127 -9.57 1.38 -11.20
CA ALA A 127 -10.77 2.16 -10.96
C ALA A 127 -11.87 1.92 -12.02
N PRO A 128 -11.64 2.06 -13.33
CA PRO A 128 -12.68 1.80 -14.33
C PRO A 128 -13.12 0.32 -14.38
N LEU A 129 -12.22 -0.64 -14.20
CA LEU A 129 -12.59 -2.07 -14.16
C LEU A 129 -13.46 -2.41 -12.95
N ARG A 130 -13.19 -1.78 -11.80
CA ARG A 130 -14.04 -1.90 -10.61
C ARG A 130 -15.49 -1.53 -10.91
N TYR A 131 -15.72 -0.42 -11.63
CA TYR A 131 -17.08 0.01 -11.98
C TYR A 131 -17.76 -0.99 -12.91
N LYS A 132 -17.06 -1.45 -13.96
CA LYS A 132 -17.58 -2.46 -14.90
C LYS A 132 -17.92 -3.79 -14.20
N ILE A 133 -17.06 -4.24 -13.29
CA ILE A 133 -17.28 -5.47 -12.52
C ILE A 133 -18.46 -5.32 -11.55
N ALA A 134 -18.56 -4.18 -10.87
CA ALA A 134 -19.70 -3.89 -9.99
C ALA A 134 -21.00 -3.88 -10.79
N GLU A 135 -21.04 -3.21 -11.94
CA GLU A 135 -22.19 -3.21 -12.85
C GLU A 135 -22.62 -4.62 -13.25
N MET A 136 -21.68 -5.50 -13.64
CA MET A 136 -22.03 -6.89 -13.97
C MET A 136 -22.58 -7.70 -12.79
N PHE A 137 -22.04 -7.48 -11.58
CA PHE A 137 -22.60 -8.12 -10.37
C PHE A 137 -24.01 -7.60 -10.05
N ASP A 138 -24.29 -6.35 -10.40
CA ASP A 138 -25.56 -5.67 -10.17
C ASP A 138 -26.61 -6.08 -11.21
N GLU A 139 -26.24 -6.18 -12.49
CA GLU A 139 -27.13 -6.60 -13.59
C GLU A 139 -27.68 -8.02 -13.39
N GLN A 140 -26.86 -8.94 -12.86
CA GLN A 140 -27.31 -10.30 -12.54
C GLN A 140 -28.15 -10.35 -11.24
N ALA A 141 -28.08 -9.31 -10.42
CA ALA A 141 -28.81 -9.19 -9.17
C ALA A 141 -30.05 -8.32 -9.39
N ASN A 142 -31.18 -8.95 -9.72
CA ASN A 142 -32.49 -8.29 -9.84
C ASN A 142 -33.04 -7.71 -8.49
N SER A 143 -32.17 -7.25 -7.58
CA SER A 143 -32.51 -6.69 -6.30
C SER A 143 -31.36 -5.84 -5.73
N THR A 144 -31.61 -4.53 -5.59
CA THR A 144 -31.03 -3.61 -4.60
C THR A 144 -29.57 -3.86 -4.20
N VAL A 145 -28.66 -3.39 -5.03
CA VAL A 145 -27.25 -3.25 -4.65
C VAL A 145 -27.15 -2.08 -3.69
N SER A 146 -27.34 -2.39 -2.42
CA SER A 146 -27.07 -1.51 -1.29
C SER A 146 -27.01 -2.40 -0.05
N LYS A 147 -25.80 -2.76 0.41
CA LYS A 147 -25.40 -3.27 1.77
C LYS A 147 -24.37 -4.41 1.81
N GLY A 148 -23.63 -4.69 0.74
CA GLY A 148 -22.43 -5.53 0.86
C GLY A 148 -21.22 -4.72 1.33
N ASP A 149 -20.44 -5.22 2.30
CA ASP A 149 -19.11 -4.64 2.64
C ASP A 149 -18.11 -5.05 1.55
N TRP A 150 -18.23 -4.41 0.38
CA TRP A 150 -17.40 -4.64 -0.79
C TRP A 150 -15.99 -4.12 -0.57
N ARG A 151 -15.01 -4.92 -0.97
CA ARG A 151 -13.60 -4.67 -0.75
C ARG A 151 -12.83 -4.94 -2.03
N LEU A 152 -11.79 -4.13 -2.23
CA LEU A 152 -10.74 -4.34 -3.21
C LEU A 152 -9.54 -4.90 -2.48
N LEU A 153 -9.02 -6.04 -2.92
CA LEU A 153 -7.70 -6.49 -2.54
C LEU A 153 -6.75 -6.28 -3.72
N SER A 154 -5.68 -5.51 -3.53
CA SER A 154 -4.75 -5.17 -4.59
C SER A 154 -3.31 -5.52 -4.23
N GLY A 155 -2.60 -6.10 -5.21
CA GLY A 155 -1.15 -6.12 -5.25
C GLY A 155 -0.64 -5.19 -6.33
N LYS A 156 0.65 -5.29 -6.67
CA LYS A 156 1.29 -4.42 -7.67
C LYS A 156 0.69 -4.54 -9.06
N LYS A 157 0.38 -5.77 -9.47
CA LYS A 157 -0.08 -6.12 -10.83
C LYS A 157 -1.33 -6.98 -10.85
N TRP A 158 -2.10 -6.97 -9.77
CA TRP A 158 -3.37 -7.70 -9.72
C TRP A 158 -4.34 -7.02 -8.77
N SER A 159 -5.62 -7.35 -8.92
CA SER A 159 -6.70 -6.83 -8.09
C SER A 159 -7.85 -7.80 -8.01
N VAL A 160 -8.47 -7.93 -6.84
CA VAL A 160 -9.63 -8.79 -6.60
C VAL A 160 -10.75 -7.97 -5.99
N PHE A 161 -11.95 -8.17 -6.51
CA PHE A 161 -13.18 -7.51 -6.11
C PHE A 161 -14.14 -8.53 -5.54
N SER A 162 -14.48 -8.41 -4.27
CA SER A 162 -15.47 -9.28 -3.63
C SER A 162 -15.95 -8.69 -2.29
N TYR A 163 -16.77 -9.45 -1.57
CA TYR A 163 -17.16 -9.14 -0.21
C TYR A 163 -16.01 -9.33 0.77
N ARG A 164 -16.05 -8.58 1.88
CA ARG A 164 -15.06 -8.66 2.96
C ARG A 164 -14.71 -10.08 3.40
N THR A 165 -15.68 -10.98 3.53
CA THR A 165 -15.43 -12.36 3.98
C THR A 165 -14.50 -13.15 3.05
N ILE A 166 -14.60 -12.90 1.75
CA ILE A 166 -13.73 -13.49 0.72
C ILE A 166 -12.38 -12.76 0.71
N ILE A 167 -12.39 -11.42 0.72
CA ILE A 167 -11.16 -10.63 0.71
C ILE A 167 -10.29 -10.90 1.93
N ASP A 168 -10.86 -11.04 3.14
CA ASP A 168 -10.10 -11.32 4.36
C ASP A 168 -9.41 -12.70 4.29
N LYS A 169 -9.99 -13.69 3.60
CA LYS A 169 -9.35 -15.00 3.36
C LYS A 169 -8.20 -14.84 2.38
N LEU A 170 -8.44 -14.20 1.24
CA LEU A 170 -7.43 -14.03 0.20
C LEU A 170 -6.27 -13.14 0.67
N GLN A 171 -6.54 -12.11 1.47
CA GLN A 171 -5.49 -11.26 2.03
C GLN A 171 -4.56 -12.04 2.95
N LYS A 172 -5.08 -13.00 3.75
CA LYS A 172 -4.22 -13.85 4.58
C LYS A 172 -3.29 -14.75 3.76
N GLN A 173 -3.77 -15.20 2.60
CA GLN A 173 -3.03 -16.12 1.73
C GLN A 173 -2.05 -15.39 0.82
N TRP A 174 -2.51 -14.33 0.16
CA TRP A 174 -1.76 -13.60 -0.88
C TRP A 174 -1.08 -12.34 -0.37
N GLY A 175 -1.48 -11.82 0.79
CA GLY A 175 -1.12 -10.48 1.25
C GLY A 175 -1.85 -9.40 0.46
N GLY A 176 -1.18 -8.29 0.17
CA GLY A 176 -1.77 -7.16 -0.54
C GLY A 176 -2.57 -6.19 0.33
N THR A 177 -3.01 -5.10 -0.30
CA THR A 177 -3.68 -3.97 0.36
C THR A 177 -5.19 -4.07 0.19
N VAL A 178 -5.93 -3.88 1.28
CA VAL A 178 -7.40 -3.90 1.24
C VAL A 178 -7.94 -2.47 1.28
N GLU A 179 -8.79 -2.15 0.32
CA GLU A 179 -9.53 -0.90 0.26
C GLU A 179 -11.04 -1.17 0.35
N LYS A 180 -11.77 -0.27 1.00
CA LYS A 180 -13.23 -0.32 1.04
C LYS A 180 -13.81 0.33 -0.20
N ILE A 181 -14.70 -0.38 -0.89
CA ILE A 181 -15.40 0.14 -2.06
C ILE A 181 -16.88 0.27 -1.67
N GLY A 182 -17.33 1.49 -1.37
CA GLY A 182 -18.71 1.77 -0.92
C GLY A 182 -18.82 2.41 0.44
#